data_AF-A0A936FYU7-F1
#
_entry.id   AF-A0A936FYU7-F1
#
_cell.length_a   1.000
_cell.length_b   1.000
_cell.length_c   1.000
_cell.angle_alpha   90.00
_cell.angle_beta   90.00
_cell.angle_gamma   90.00
#
_symmetry.space_group_name_H-M   'P 1'
#
loop_
_entity.id
_entity.type
_entity.pdbx_description
1 polymer ?
#
loop_
_entity_poly.entity_id
_entity_poly.type
_entity_poly.pdbx_seq_one_letter_code
_entity_poly.pdbx_strand_id
1 'polypeptide(L)'
;MRAFTALAVTTISLAIATGVPAYAASAGSAPTTAPAASAPAAPASAPDTARGQAADELDTVYEVVKTAKGYAITVFDPAAGVSNAQLRSELAKAGHKVLAKGTNPGDAIAAASGSTSVTATAAAVSTSCQAYGTAREWCGHRWAANGFEDPAVYMLDHTSSAWPVSAATNTWYQAQGIDAYYRWYTNGCPGGGRHCVHVYNAYYGATGWAGLTTWGTDSTGDYDNTTNVTVKLNDTYGGTAANHRNVACHELGHALGLNHNTSTGSCLYYMQGTTLYPNSDDFNILPRMYGY
;
A
#
# COMPACT_ATOMS: atom_id res chain seq x y z
N MET A 1 13.61 -60.69 33.32
CA MET A 1 12.79 -59.95 34.31
C MET A 1 13.15 -58.47 34.20
N ARG A 2 12.29 -57.65 33.58
CA ARG A 2 12.39 -56.19 33.58
C ARG A 2 10.98 -55.66 33.85
N ALA A 3 10.82 -55.03 35.00
CA ALA A 3 9.54 -54.50 35.47
C ALA A 3 9.30 -53.12 34.84
N PHE A 4 8.11 -52.94 34.27
CA PHE A 4 7.61 -51.64 33.82
C PHE A 4 6.90 -50.95 34.99
N THR A 5 7.33 -49.74 35.31
CA THR A 5 6.67 -48.85 36.28
C THR A 5 5.61 -48.03 35.55
N ALA A 6 4.34 -48.21 35.92
CA ALA A 6 3.23 -47.42 35.39
C ALA A 6 3.17 -46.05 36.08
N LEU A 7 3.15 -44.96 35.30
CA LEU A 7 2.86 -43.62 35.81
C LEU A 7 1.33 -43.44 35.88
N ALA A 8 0.83 -43.08 37.05
CA ALA A 8 -0.57 -42.72 37.27
C ALA A 8 -0.86 -41.32 36.72
N VAL A 9 -1.89 -41.19 35.88
CA VAL A 9 -2.44 -39.92 35.40
C VAL A 9 -3.48 -39.45 36.41
N THR A 10 -3.23 -38.31 37.07
CA THR A 10 -4.20 -37.66 37.96
C THR A 10 -5.01 -36.66 37.16
N THR A 11 -6.29 -36.96 36.95
CA THR A 11 -7.27 -36.03 36.36
C THR A 11 -7.73 -35.02 37.42
N ILE A 12 -7.41 -33.75 37.22
CA ILE A 12 -7.96 -32.63 38.00
C ILE A 12 -9.28 -32.22 37.34
N SER A 13 -10.41 -32.46 38.02
CA SER A 13 -11.72 -31.95 37.62
C SER A 13 -11.93 -30.56 38.22
N LEU A 14 -12.09 -29.54 37.38
CA LEU A 14 -12.38 -28.18 37.78
C LEU A 14 -13.91 -28.00 37.84
N ALA A 15 -14.47 -27.82 39.03
CA ALA A 15 -15.87 -27.49 39.24
C ALA A 15 -16.11 -26.00 38.94
N ILE A 16 -16.86 -25.70 37.89
CA ILE A 16 -17.32 -24.34 37.57
C ILE A 16 -18.63 -24.10 38.34
N ALA A 17 -18.59 -23.22 39.33
CA ALA A 17 -19.78 -22.76 40.05
C ALA A 17 -20.57 -21.78 39.17
N THR A 18 -21.77 -22.16 38.75
CA THR A 18 -22.73 -21.29 38.06
C THR A 18 -23.50 -20.47 39.10
N GLY A 19 -23.05 -19.24 39.35
CA GLY A 19 -23.81 -18.24 40.10
C GLY A 19 -24.16 -17.06 39.18
N VAL A 20 -25.35 -17.07 38.60
CA VAL A 20 -25.88 -15.92 37.85
C VAL A 20 -26.73 -15.09 38.81
N PRO A 21 -26.38 -13.83 39.11
CA PRO A 21 -27.27 -12.95 39.87
C PRO A 21 -28.44 -12.54 38.99
N ALA A 22 -29.66 -12.72 39.51
CA ALA A 22 -30.87 -12.19 38.91
C ALA A 22 -30.88 -10.66 39.03
N TYR A 23 -30.70 -9.96 37.90
CA TYR A 23 -30.96 -8.53 37.80
C TYR A 23 -32.47 -8.31 37.61
N ALA A 24 -33.08 -7.61 38.55
CA ALA A 24 -34.45 -7.11 38.41
C ALA A 24 -34.50 -6.04 37.32
N ALA A 25 -35.36 -6.24 36.31
CA ALA A 25 -35.60 -5.28 35.25
C ALA A 25 -36.42 -4.09 35.78
N SER A 26 -35.84 -2.89 35.80
CA SER A 26 -36.61 -1.65 35.94
C SER A 26 -37.36 -1.37 34.65
N ALA A 27 -38.65 -1.07 34.74
CA ALA A 27 -39.47 -0.61 33.61
C ALA A 27 -38.92 0.71 33.06
N GLY A 28 -38.19 0.62 31.94
CA GLY A 28 -37.68 1.77 31.20
C GLY A 28 -38.77 2.35 30.30
N SER A 29 -38.92 3.67 30.37
CA SER A 29 -39.80 4.49 29.53
C SER A 29 -39.58 4.25 28.03
N ALA A 30 -40.65 4.33 27.26
CA ALA A 30 -40.66 4.15 25.82
C ALA A 30 -39.65 5.08 25.10
N PRO A 31 -38.95 4.61 24.05
CA PRO A 31 -38.05 5.44 23.27
C PRO A 31 -38.86 6.41 22.41
N THR A 32 -38.73 7.70 22.69
CA THR A 32 -39.07 8.76 21.73
C THR A 32 -38.18 8.59 20.50
N THR A 33 -38.80 8.31 19.36
CA THR A 33 -38.17 8.31 18.03
C THR A 33 -37.61 9.70 17.74
N ALA A 34 -36.30 9.85 17.92
CA ALA A 34 -35.57 11.00 17.39
C ALA A 34 -35.56 10.91 15.85
N PRO A 35 -35.83 12.00 15.13
CA PRO A 35 -35.72 12.02 13.67
C PRO A 35 -34.29 11.68 13.25
N ALA A 36 -34.15 10.83 12.23
CA ALA A 36 -32.87 10.47 11.63
C ALA A 36 -32.12 11.75 11.24
N ALA A 37 -30.98 12.00 11.89
CA ALA A 37 -30.07 13.05 11.49
C ALA A 37 -29.57 12.70 10.09
N SER A 38 -29.89 13.56 9.12
CA SER A 38 -29.35 13.51 7.76
C SER A 38 -27.83 13.36 7.84
N ALA A 39 -27.28 12.36 7.16
CA ALA A 39 -25.84 12.22 7.01
C ALA A 39 -25.27 13.57 6.51
N PRO A 40 -24.19 14.10 7.13
CA PRO A 40 -23.57 15.31 6.64
C PRO A 40 -23.16 15.09 5.18
N ALA A 41 -23.56 16.03 4.32
CA ALA A 41 -23.14 16.03 2.92
C ALA A 41 -21.61 15.90 2.87
N ALA A 42 -21.12 15.02 1.99
CA ALA A 42 -19.69 14.92 1.71
C ALA A 42 -19.14 16.35 1.47
N PRO A 43 -18.06 16.75 2.15
CA PRO A 43 -17.53 18.09 1.99
C PRO A 43 -17.25 18.34 0.51
N ALA A 44 -17.77 19.44 -0.01
CA ALA A 44 -17.48 19.89 -1.36
C ALA A 44 -15.96 19.89 -1.55
N SER A 45 -15.50 19.20 -2.60
CA SER A 45 -14.08 19.12 -2.94
C SER A 45 -13.48 20.52 -2.88
N ALA A 46 -12.51 20.72 -1.98
CA ALA A 46 -11.85 21.99 -1.85
C ALA A 46 -11.30 22.41 -3.22
N PRO A 47 -11.44 23.69 -3.61
CA PRO A 47 -10.92 24.16 -4.89
C PRO A 47 -9.41 23.88 -4.94
N ASP A 48 -8.98 23.52 -6.15
CA ASP A 48 -7.67 23.01 -6.54
C ASP A 48 -6.53 24.06 -6.40
N THR A 49 -6.37 24.64 -5.21
CA THR A 49 -5.35 25.65 -4.91
C THR A 49 -3.96 25.05 -4.63
N ALA A 50 -3.79 23.74 -4.78
CA ALA A 50 -2.48 23.08 -4.67
C ALA A 50 -1.65 23.11 -5.97
N ARG A 51 -1.99 23.97 -6.94
CA ARG A 51 -1.21 24.14 -8.19
C ARG A 51 0.14 24.86 -8.01
N GLY A 52 0.60 25.05 -6.78
CA GLY A 52 1.83 25.78 -6.44
C GLY A 52 2.77 25.08 -5.44
N GLN A 53 2.49 23.85 -5.00
CA GLN A 53 3.49 23.07 -4.26
C GLN A 53 4.59 22.67 -5.25
N ALA A 54 5.82 23.06 -4.94
CA ALA A 54 6.92 23.17 -5.89
C ALA A 54 7.14 21.84 -6.63
N ALA A 55 7.42 21.92 -7.93
CA ALA A 55 7.76 20.77 -8.79
C ALA A 55 8.94 19.91 -8.29
N ASP A 56 9.60 20.33 -7.21
CA ASP A 56 10.69 19.66 -6.53
C ASP A 56 10.22 18.71 -5.39
N GLU A 57 9.03 18.93 -4.79
CA GLU A 57 8.45 18.10 -3.70
C GLU A 57 7.70 16.87 -4.21
N LEU A 58 7.39 16.78 -5.51
CA LEU A 58 6.77 15.61 -6.17
C LEU A 58 7.78 14.83 -7.02
N ASP A 59 9.07 15.02 -6.75
CA ASP A 59 10.16 14.43 -7.50
C ASP A 59 10.38 12.95 -7.16
N THR A 60 9.41 12.09 -7.49
CA THR A 60 9.48 10.66 -7.20
C THR A 60 10.64 9.98 -7.95
N VAL A 61 11.35 9.08 -7.26
CA VAL A 61 12.49 8.36 -7.84
C VAL A 61 12.01 7.02 -8.39
N TYR A 62 12.10 6.87 -9.71
CA TYR A 62 11.70 5.66 -10.41
C TYR A 62 12.90 4.96 -11.07
N GLU A 63 12.79 3.65 -11.23
CA GLU A 63 13.58 2.86 -12.18
C GLU A 63 12.62 2.10 -13.10
N VAL A 64 12.96 2.03 -14.38
CA VAL A 64 12.23 1.23 -15.38
C VAL A 64 13.20 0.25 -16.04
N VAL A 65 12.92 -1.04 -15.90
CA VAL A 65 13.74 -2.12 -16.46
C VAL A 65 12.93 -2.93 -17.45
N LYS A 66 13.41 -3.05 -18.69
CA LYS A 66 12.79 -3.95 -19.68
C LYS A 66 12.97 -5.40 -19.24
N THR A 67 11.89 -6.17 -19.26
CA THR A 67 11.84 -7.61 -18.96
C THR A 67 11.41 -8.39 -20.20
N ALA A 68 11.41 -9.74 -20.11
CA ALA A 68 10.90 -10.58 -21.17
C ALA A 68 9.38 -10.42 -21.42
N LYS A 69 8.63 -9.98 -20.40
CA LYS A 69 7.17 -9.82 -20.46
C LYS A 69 6.73 -8.38 -20.71
N GLY A 70 7.63 -7.41 -20.56
CA GLY A 70 7.30 -5.99 -20.62
C GLY A 70 8.30 -5.12 -19.88
N TYR A 71 7.84 -4.36 -18.89
CA TYR A 71 8.71 -3.53 -18.05
C TYR A 71 8.43 -3.77 -16.57
N ALA A 72 9.48 -3.82 -15.76
CA ALA A 72 9.39 -3.70 -14.32
C ALA A 72 9.62 -2.24 -13.95
N ILE A 73 8.72 -1.67 -13.17
CA ILE A 73 8.83 -0.31 -12.68
C ILE A 73 8.99 -0.38 -11.17
N THR A 74 9.96 0.35 -10.63
CA THR A 74 10.21 0.45 -9.20
C THR A 74 10.11 1.90 -8.77
N VAL A 75 9.36 2.17 -7.70
CA VAL A 75 9.46 3.43 -6.94
C VAL A 75 10.32 3.21 -5.71
N PHE A 76 11.17 4.18 -5.42
CA PHE A 76 12.03 4.17 -4.25
C PHE A 76 11.65 5.32 -3.34
N ASP A 77 11.45 5.00 -2.06
CA ASP A 77 11.26 6.01 -1.03
C ASP A 77 12.57 6.30 -0.31
N PRO A 78 12.98 7.57 -0.24
CA PRO A 78 14.22 7.94 0.42
C PRO A 78 14.19 7.61 1.90
N ALA A 79 15.32 7.15 2.41
CA ALA A 79 15.54 7.07 3.84
C ALA A 79 15.55 8.48 4.48
N ALA A 80 15.26 8.54 5.78
CA ALA A 80 15.26 9.81 6.52
C ALA A 80 16.57 10.58 6.32
N GLY A 81 16.44 11.85 5.93
CA GLY A 81 17.57 12.73 5.66
C GLY A 81 18.23 12.56 4.29
N VAL A 82 17.75 11.63 3.45
CA VAL A 82 18.19 11.48 2.05
C VAL A 82 17.25 12.26 1.15
N SER A 83 17.78 13.18 0.34
CA SER A 83 17.01 13.85 -0.71
C SER A 83 16.85 12.95 -1.95
N ASN A 84 15.83 13.18 -2.77
CA ASN A 84 15.62 12.42 -4.02
C ASN A 84 16.80 12.55 -5.00
N ALA A 85 17.52 13.69 -4.99
CA ALA A 85 18.74 13.86 -5.76
C ALA A 85 19.89 12.97 -5.24
N GLN A 86 20.07 12.90 -3.93
CA GLN A 86 21.05 11.99 -3.32
C GLN A 86 20.67 10.53 -3.58
N LEU A 87 19.38 10.18 -3.42
CA LEU A 87 18.88 8.84 -3.70
C LEU A 87 19.17 8.41 -5.14
N ARG A 88 18.87 9.26 -6.14
CA ARG A 88 19.24 8.96 -7.54
C ARG A 88 20.73 8.76 -7.73
N SER A 89 21.55 9.59 -7.09
CA SER A 89 23.02 9.46 -7.16
C SER A 89 23.49 8.13 -6.56
N GLU A 90 23.00 7.74 -5.38
CA GLU A 90 23.39 6.46 -4.74
C GLU A 90 22.90 5.25 -5.54
N LEU A 91 21.67 5.29 -6.04
CA LEU A 91 21.13 4.24 -6.91
C LEU A 91 21.95 4.11 -8.20
N ALA A 92 22.33 5.23 -8.84
CA ALA A 92 23.17 5.22 -10.03
C ALA A 92 24.57 4.61 -9.75
N LYS A 93 25.18 4.92 -8.60
CA LYS A 93 26.45 4.30 -8.17
C LYS A 93 26.31 2.80 -7.95
N ALA A 94 25.15 2.35 -7.46
CA ALA A 94 24.81 0.94 -7.31
C ALA A 94 24.41 0.25 -8.63
N GLY A 95 24.45 0.97 -9.77
CA GLY A 95 24.19 0.43 -11.10
C GLY A 95 22.72 0.44 -11.52
N HIS A 96 21.84 1.04 -10.73
CA HIS A 96 20.44 1.24 -11.12
C HIS A 96 20.33 2.27 -12.24
N LYS A 97 19.35 2.07 -13.13
CA LYS A 97 19.03 2.99 -14.23
C LYS A 97 17.83 3.84 -13.88
N VAL A 98 18.01 4.68 -12.86
CA VAL A 98 16.96 5.57 -12.37
C VAL A 98 16.59 6.62 -13.41
N LEU A 99 15.31 6.96 -13.47
CA LEU A 99 14.80 8.00 -14.34
C LEU A 99 15.28 9.38 -13.88
N ALA A 100 15.44 10.29 -14.85
CA ALA A 100 15.72 11.68 -14.56
C ALA A 100 14.57 12.33 -13.78
N LYS A 101 14.90 13.39 -13.04
CA LYS A 101 13.91 14.20 -12.32
C LYS A 101 12.81 14.67 -13.27
N GLY A 102 11.56 14.52 -12.84
CA GLY A 102 10.36 14.90 -13.62
C GLY A 102 9.97 13.93 -14.73
N THR A 103 10.74 12.86 -14.98
CA THR A 103 10.34 11.81 -15.93
C THR A 103 9.42 10.81 -15.24
N ASN A 104 8.20 10.65 -15.73
CA ASN A 104 7.30 9.59 -15.28
C ASN A 104 7.63 8.26 -16.01
N PRO A 105 7.27 7.10 -15.42
CA PRO A 105 7.54 5.80 -16.04
C PRO A 105 6.90 5.59 -17.42
N GLY A 106 5.71 6.14 -17.65
CA GLY A 106 4.99 6.02 -18.92
C GLY A 106 5.76 6.63 -20.09
N ASP A 107 6.30 7.84 -19.90
CA ASP A 107 7.13 8.53 -20.89
C ASP A 107 8.42 7.74 -21.19
N ALA A 108 9.03 7.16 -20.16
CA ALA A 108 10.24 6.34 -20.31
C ALA A 108 9.95 5.05 -21.10
N ILE A 109 8.80 4.41 -20.87
CA ILE A 109 8.36 3.22 -21.60
C ILE A 109 8.03 3.55 -23.06
N ALA A 110 7.31 4.65 -23.31
CA ALA A 110 7.00 5.13 -24.66
C ALA A 110 8.28 5.40 -25.46
N ALA A 111 9.25 6.09 -24.86
CA ALA A 111 10.56 6.33 -25.48
C ALA A 111 11.32 5.03 -25.76
N ALA A 112 11.32 4.07 -24.83
CA ALA A 112 12.03 2.80 -24.96
C ALA A 112 11.39 1.81 -25.95
N SER A 113 10.07 1.89 -26.16
CA SER A 113 9.33 1.04 -27.10
C SER A 113 9.41 1.54 -28.54
N GLY A 114 9.91 2.76 -28.78
CA GLY A 114 9.89 3.39 -30.11
C GLY A 114 8.48 3.78 -30.55
N SER A 115 7.50 3.75 -29.65
CA SER A 115 6.13 4.18 -29.92
C SER A 115 6.08 5.70 -29.99
N THR A 116 5.95 6.25 -31.19
CA THR A 116 5.75 7.70 -31.44
C THR A 116 4.29 8.13 -31.29
N SER A 117 3.40 7.17 -31.08
CA SER A 117 1.98 7.40 -30.96
C SER A 117 1.60 7.64 -29.51
N VAL A 118 1.37 8.90 -29.17
CA VAL A 118 0.56 9.32 -28.01
C VAL A 118 -0.89 8.77 -28.12
N THR A 119 -1.24 8.07 -29.21
CA THR A 119 -2.59 7.60 -29.54
C THR A 119 -2.71 6.17 -30.09
N ALA A 120 -1.68 5.32 -30.06
CA ALA A 120 -1.86 3.91 -30.37
C ALA A 120 -1.34 3.03 -29.24
N THR A 121 -2.33 2.57 -28.47
CA THR A 121 -2.35 1.50 -27.44
C THR A 121 -1.48 1.76 -26.21
N ALA A 122 -1.58 2.91 -25.56
CA ALA A 122 -2.46 3.13 -24.40
C ALA A 122 -3.97 3.07 -24.71
N ALA A 123 -4.61 1.92 -24.52
CA ALA A 123 -6.05 1.92 -24.31
C ALA A 123 -6.31 2.43 -22.88
N ALA A 124 -6.32 3.75 -22.73
CA ALA A 124 -6.67 4.49 -21.52
C ALA A 124 -5.69 4.42 -20.33
N VAL A 125 -4.40 4.76 -20.54
CA VAL A 125 -3.78 5.63 -19.54
C VAL A 125 -4.57 6.93 -19.62
N SER A 126 -5.58 7.06 -18.76
CA SER A 126 -6.36 8.30 -18.61
C SER A 126 -5.37 9.46 -18.64
N THR A 127 -5.49 10.33 -19.66
CA THR A 127 -4.63 11.52 -19.82
C THR A 127 -4.82 12.54 -18.70
N SER A 128 -5.69 12.24 -17.71
CA SER A 128 -5.71 12.87 -16.41
C SER A 128 -5.49 11.79 -15.36
N CYS A 129 -4.25 11.69 -14.87
CA CYS A 129 -3.99 11.04 -13.60
C CYS A 129 -4.93 11.66 -12.57
N GLN A 130 -5.75 10.83 -11.93
CA GLN A 130 -6.66 11.30 -10.91
C GLN A 130 -5.87 11.90 -9.74
N ALA A 131 -6.45 12.97 -9.22
CA ALA A 131 -6.02 13.61 -8.00
C ALA A 131 -7.28 13.92 -7.18
N TYR A 132 -7.15 13.87 -5.87
CA TYR A 132 -8.19 14.31 -4.96
C TYR A 132 -7.51 15.01 -3.79
N GLY A 133 -7.77 16.31 -3.61
CA GLY A 133 -7.08 17.11 -2.60
C GLY A 133 -5.55 16.98 -2.73
N THR A 134 -4.89 16.43 -1.71
CA THR A 134 -3.43 16.20 -1.70
C THR A 134 -3.01 14.82 -2.20
N ALA A 135 -3.94 13.89 -2.38
CA ALA A 135 -3.67 12.55 -2.87
C ALA A 135 -3.57 12.51 -4.40
N ARG A 136 -2.75 11.59 -4.90
CA ARG A 136 -2.46 11.41 -6.32
C ARG A 136 -2.54 9.93 -6.65
N GLU A 137 -3.21 9.58 -7.74
CA GLU A 137 -3.11 8.22 -8.26
C GLU A 137 -1.79 8.06 -8.99
N TRP A 138 -1.39 6.81 -9.14
CA TRP A 138 -0.40 6.46 -10.12
C TRP A 138 -1.07 6.15 -11.45
N CYS A 139 -0.77 6.97 -12.45
CA CYS A 139 -1.46 6.95 -13.73
C CYS A 139 -1.34 5.57 -14.40
N GLY A 140 -2.47 4.99 -14.78
CA GLY A 140 -2.50 3.69 -15.46
C GLY A 140 -2.16 2.49 -14.56
N HIS A 141 -2.06 2.68 -13.25
CA HIS A 141 -1.84 1.61 -12.28
C HIS A 141 -3.13 1.32 -11.52
N ARG A 142 -3.83 0.24 -11.88
CA ARG A 142 -5.03 -0.20 -11.19
C ARG A 142 -5.13 -1.72 -11.18
N TRP A 143 -5.45 -2.27 -10.03
CA TRP A 143 -5.86 -3.67 -9.91
C TRP A 143 -7.19 -3.93 -10.61
N ALA A 144 -7.26 -5.00 -11.38
CA ALA A 144 -8.51 -5.43 -11.99
C ALA A 144 -9.44 -6.06 -10.94
N ALA A 145 -10.74 -5.79 -11.00
CA ALA A 145 -11.70 -6.39 -10.08
C ALA A 145 -11.83 -7.91 -10.26
N ASN A 146 -11.51 -8.47 -11.42
CA ASN A 146 -11.49 -9.92 -11.68
C ASN A 146 -12.76 -10.68 -11.23
N GLY A 147 -13.93 -10.05 -11.35
CA GLY A 147 -15.23 -10.63 -10.98
C GLY A 147 -15.64 -10.42 -9.52
N PHE A 148 -14.86 -9.69 -8.73
CA PHE A 148 -15.23 -9.18 -7.41
C PHE A 148 -15.93 -7.82 -7.53
N GLU A 149 -16.59 -7.38 -6.45
CA GLU A 149 -17.18 -6.03 -6.34
C GLU A 149 -16.07 -4.97 -6.43
N ASP A 150 -15.04 -5.12 -5.59
CA ASP A 150 -13.81 -4.34 -5.60
C ASP A 150 -12.61 -5.26 -5.86
N PRO A 151 -11.47 -4.76 -6.40
CA PRO A 151 -10.24 -5.53 -6.49
C PRO A 151 -9.79 -6.00 -5.10
N ALA A 152 -9.55 -7.30 -4.96
CA ALA A 152 -9.08 -7.89 -3.72
C ALA A 152 -7.57 -8.13 -3.75
N VAL A 153 -6.81 -7.35 -2.97
CA VAL A 153 -5.34 -7.35 -2.93
C VAL A 153 -4.85 -7.89 -1.59
N TYR A 154 -4.05 -8.95 -1.63
CA TYR A 154 -3.53 -9.58 -0.42
C TYR A 154 -2.06 -9.22 -0.21
N MET A 155 -1.77 -8.60 0.92
CA MET A 155 -0.42 -8.30 1.38
C MET A 155 0.16 -9.56 2.05
N LEU A 156 0.94 -10.32 1.28
CA LEU A 156 1.60 -11.53 1.75
C LEU A 156 2.91 -11.15 2.45
N ASP A 157 2.86 -11.20 3.77
CA ASP A 157 3.88 -10.69 4.67
C ASP A 157 4.95 -11.74 5.00
N HIS A 158 6.17 -11.51 4.52
CA HIS A 158 7.37 -12.29 4.83
C HIS A 158 8.28 -11.56 5.83
N THR A 159 7.81 -10.47 6.43
CA THR A 159 8.65 -9.57 7.21
C THR A 159 8.86 -10.07 8.63
N SER A 160 9.92 -9.57 9.27
CA SER A 160 10.10 -9.72 10.72
C SER A 160 9.07 -8.88 11.49
N SER A 161 8.90 -9.17 12.79
CA SER A 161 7.98 -8.42 13.67
C SER A 161 8.34 -6.94 13.85
N ALA A 162 9.51 -6.50 13.39
CA ALA A 162 9.90 -5.08 13.39
C ALA A 162 9.03 -4.25 12.44
N TRP A 163 8.45 -4.86 11.40
CA TRP A 163 7.65 -4.19 10.38
C TRP A 163 6.16 -4.50 10.59
N PRO A 164 5.33 -3.53 11.02
CA PRO A 164 3.94 -3.78 11.35
C PRO A 164 3.03 -3.80 10.10
N VAL A 165 3.34 -4.70 9.15
CA VAL A 165 2.63 -4.87 7.86
C VAL A 165 1.16 -5.20 8.07
N SER A 166 0.83 -6.07 9.02
CA SER A 166 -0.56 -6.43 9.35
C SER A 166 -1.39 -5.21 9.73
N ALA A 167 -0.85 -4.40 10.62
CA ALA A 167 -1.57 -3.23 11.08
C ALA A 167 -1.64 -2.15 9.97
N ALA A 168 -0.64 -2.04 9.07
CA ALA A 168 -0.68 -1.09 7.94
C ALA A 168 -1.74 -1.53 6.92
N THR A 169 -1.79 -2.83 6.64
CA THR A 169 -2.82 -3.45 5.79
C THR A 169 -4.22 -3.22 6.36
N ASN A 170 -4.41 -3.40 7.67
CA ASN A 170 -5.71 -3.15 8.33
C ASN A 170 -6.14 -1.67 8.29
N THR A 171 -5.21 -0.75 8.10
CA THR A 171 -5.55 0.66 7.85
C THR A 171 -6.05 0.83 6.41
N TRP A 172 -5.33 0.29 5.43
CA TRP A 172 -5.74 0.34 4.03
C TRP A 172 -7.04 -0.44 3.75
N TYR A 173 -7.34 -1.48 4.53
CA TYR A 173 -8.61 -2.22 4.47
C TYR A 173 -9.84 -1.34 4.73
N GLN A 174 -9.67 -0.16 5.35
CA GLN A 174 -10.77 0.78 5.59
C GLN A 174 -11.14 1.59 4.34
N ALA A 175 -10.35 1.49 3.27
CA ALA A 175 -10.63 2.17 2.01
C ALA A 175 -11.86 1.59 1.32
N GLN A 176 -12.51 2.42 0.51
CA GLN A 176 -13.55 2.00 -0.42
C GLN A 176 -12.97 1.85 -1.82
N GLY A 177 -13.57 1.00 -2.65
CA GLY A 177 -13.16 0.76 -4.03
C GLY A 177 -12.00 -0.22 -4.17
N ILE A 178 -11.34 -0.61 -3.08
CA ILE A 178 -10.29 -1.64 -3.10
C ILE A 178 -10.21 -2.32 -1.73
N ASP A 179 -10.14 -3.65 -1.74
CA ASP A 179 -10.02 -4.44 -0.53
C ASP A 179 -8.56 -4.86 -0.31
N ALA A 180 -7.94 -4.36 0.77
CA ALA A 180 -6.60 -4.76 1.18
C ALA A 180 -6.66 -5.81 2.32
N TYR A 181 -6.18 -7.03 2.07
CA TYR A 181 -6.21 -8.12 3.05
C TYR A 181 -4.81 -8.49 3.54
N TYR A 182 -4.65 -8.65 4.85
CA TYR A 182 -3.40 -9.17 5.41
C TYR A 182 -3.31 -10.69 5.26
N ARG A 183 -2.11 -11.20 4.97
CA ARG A 183 -1.84 -12.63 5.01
C ARG A 183 -0.40 -12.94 5.42
N TRP A 184 -0.22 -13.81 6.40
CA TRP A 184 1.11 -14.32 6.74
C TRP A 184 1.65 -15.25 5.63
N TYR A 185 2.96 -15.16 5.32
CA TYR A 185 3.54 -15.80 4.14
C TYR A 185 3.31 -17.32 4.04
N THR A 186 3.26 -18.03 5.15
CA THR A 186 3.07 -19.50 5.16
C THR A 186 1.70 -19.92 4.63
N ASN A 187 0.75 -18.99 4.55
CA ASN A 187 -0.56 -19.27 3.95
C ASN A 187 -0.54 -19.18 2.42
N GLY A 188 0.52 -18.63 1.81
CA GLY A 188 0.66 -18.44 0.36
C GLY A 188 -0.28 -17.38 -0.24
N CYS A 189 -0.12 -17.09 -1.53
CA CYS A 189 -1.03 -16.21 -2.26
C CYS A 189 -2.41 -16.86 -2.48
N PRO A 190 -3.51 -16.09 -2.46
CA PRO A 190 -4.82 -16.60 -2.84
C PRO A 190 -4.91 -16.83 -4.35
N GLY A 191 -5.80 -17.75 -4.76
CA GLY A 191 -6.17 -17.94 -6.15
C GLY A 191 -7.54 -17.34 -6.50
N GLY A 192 -7.99 -17.61 -7.73
CA GLY A 192 -9.33 -17.26 -8.20
C GLY A 192 -9.54 -15.77 -8.45
N GLY A 193 -8.61 -15.13 -9.15
CA GLY A 193 -8.71 -13.72 -9.58
C GLY A 193 -8.27 -12.68 -8.55
N ARG A 194 -7.91 -13.10 -7.32
CA ARG A 194 -7.36 -12.21 -6.29
C ARG A 194 -5.90 -11.88 -6.58
N HIS A 195 -5.49 -10.69 -6.17
CA HIS A 195 -4.12 -10.21 -6.34
C HIS A 195 -3.28 -10.48 -5.10
N CYS A 196 -1.96 -10.54 -5.31
CA CYS A 196 -1.01 -10.81 -4.25
C CYS A 196 0.19 -9.88 -4.35
N VAL A 197 0.48 -9.18 -3.26
CA VAL A 197 1.65 -8.33 -3.08
C VAL A 197 2.58 -9.04 -2.11
N HIS A 198 3.81 -9.32 -2.52
CA HIS A 198 4.80 -9.89 -1.61
C HIS A 198 5.55 -8.80 -0.86
N VAL A 199 5.53 -8.83 0.46
CA VAL A 199 6.19 -7.85 1.32
C VAL A 199 7.38 -8.49 2.02
N TYR A 200 8.59 -7.97 1.80
CA TYR A 200 9.83 -8.48 2.37
C TYR A 200 10.55 -7.40 3.17
N ASN A 201 11.35 -7.81 4.16
CA ASN A 201 12.38 -6.97 4.74
C ASN A 201 13.73 -7.70 4.72
N ALA A 202 14.81 -6.93 4.60
CA ALA A 202 16.17 -7.40 4.78
C ALA A 202 17.12 -6.21 4.97
N TYR A 203 18.37 -6.49 5.31
CA TYR A 203 19.46 -5.52 5.22
C TYR A 203 19.92 -5.39 3.76
N TYR A 204 19.36 -4.44 3.02
CA TYR A 204 19.73 -4.19 1.62
C TYR A 204 20.95 -3.27 1.47
N GLY A 205 21.53 -2.82 2.59
CA GLY A 205 22.69 -1.94 2.61
C GLY A 205 22.30 -0.46 2.56
N ALA A 206 23.33 0.39 2.60
CA ALA A 206 23.18 1.85 2.61
C ALA A 206 22.92 2.39 1.19
N THR A 207 21.78 2.02 0.61
CA THR A 207 21.35 2.31 -0.78
C THR A 207 20.67 3.66 -0.97
N GLY A 208 20.34 4.35 0.10
CA GLY A 208 19.63 5.64 0.14
C GLY A 208 18.12 5.52 0.33
N TRP A 209 17.53 4.33 0.19
CA TRP A 209 16.08 4.12 0.27
C TRP A 209 15.68 3.30 1.50
N ALA A 210 14.57 3.68 2.14
CA ALA A 210 13.99 2.96 3.29
C ALA A 210 12.94 1.93 2.87
N GLY A 211 12.25 2.17 1.77
CA GLY A 211 11.38 1.20 1.13
C GLY A 211 11.43 1.31 -0.39
N LEU A 212 10.90 0.28 -1.06
CA LEU A 212 10.56 0.35 -2.47
C LEU A 212 9.37 -0.56 -2.78
N THR A 213 8.67 -0.20 -3.85
CA THR A 213 7.60 -0.99 -4.44
C THR A 213 7.90 -1.22 -5.92
N THR A 214 7.80 -2.46 -6.38
CA THR A 214 8.02 -2.85 -7.78
C THR A 214 6.78 -3.57 -8.32
N TRP A 215 6.37 -3.22 -9.54
CA TRP A 215 5.33 -3.92 -10.29
C TRP A 215 5.75 -4.11 -11.74
N GLY A 216 5.06 -5.02 -12.42
CA GLY A 216 5.29 -5.31 -13.82
C GLY A 216 4.22 -4.72 -14.72
N THR A 217 4.62 -4.52 -15.97
CA THR A 217 3.76 -4.18 -17.09
C THR A 217 3.99 -5.22 -18.20
N ASP A 218 3.05 -5.33 -19.11
CA ASP A 218 3.18 -6.11 -20.33
C ASP A 218 4.08 -5.42 -21.37
N SER A 219 4.24 -6.04 -22.55
CA SER A 219 5.11 -5.54 -23.61
C SER A 219 4.72 -4.17 -24.16
N THR A 220 3.48 -3.75 -23.93
CA THR A 220 2.94 -2.45 -24.32
C THR A 220 3.06 -1.40 -23.21
N GLY A 221 3.48 -1.80 -22.01
CA GLY A 221 3.55 -0.91 -20.85
C GLY A 221 2.26 -0.82 -20.05
N ASP A 222 1.25 -1.62 -20.41
CA ASP A 222 -0.01 -1.73 -19.68
C ASP A 222 0.15 -2.70 -18.51
N TYR A 223 -0.73 -2.63 -17.52
CA TYR A 223 -0.63 -3.46 -16.33
C TYR A 223 -0.66 -4.94 -16.69
N ASP A 224 0.42 -5.68 -16.40
CA ASP A 224 0.33 -7.13 -16.42
C ASP A 224 -0.39 -7.53 -15.13
N ASN A 225 -1.71 -7.73 -15.21
CA ASN A 225 -2.55 -8.17 -14.09
C ASN A 225 -2.14 -9.55 -13.52
N THR A 226 -1.12 -10.19 -14.10
CA THR A 226 -0.50 -11.43 -13.62
C THR A 226 0.85 -11.21 -12.93
N THR A 227 1.35 -9.96 -12.82
CA THR A 227 2.66 -9.68 -12.24
C THR A 227 2.65 -9.61 -10.72
N ASN A 228 3.68 -10.23 -10.13
CA ASN A 228 3.96 -10.21 -8.70
C ASN A 228 4.42 -8.80 -8.29
N VAL A 229 3.52 -8.00 -7.72
CA VAL A 229 3.92 -6.76 -7.05
C VAL A 229 4.73 -7.13 -5.81
N THR A 230 5.86 -6.46 -5.64
CA THR A 230 6.78 -6.71 -4.52
C THR A 230 7.07 -5.41 -3.79
N VAL A 231 6.99 -5.46 -2.47
CA VAL A 231 7.44 -4.42 -1.55
C VAL A 231 8.69 -4.91 -0.84
N LYS A 232 9.71 -4.05 -0.71
CA LYS A 232 10.90 -4.31 0.09
C LYS A 232 11.11 -3.21 1.10
N LEU A 233 11.29 -3.59 2.35
CA LEU A 233 11.48 -2.71 3.51
C LEU A 233 12.93 -2.86 4.00
N ASN A 234 13.68 -1.77 4.07
CA ASN A 234 15.12 -1.83 4.30
C ASN A 234 15.49 -1.74 5.78
N ASP A 235 15.95 -2.85 6.35
CA ASP A 235 16.42 -2.91 7.74
C ASP A 235 17.67 -2.06 7.98
N THR A 236 18.44 -1.72 6.94
CA THR A 236 19.62 -0.84 7.08
C THR A 236 19.23 0.59 7.48
N TYR A 237 18.06 1.06 7.07
CA TYR A 237 17.54 2.38 7.43
C TYR A 237 16.47 2.29 8.52
N GLY A 238 16.74 1.41 9.49
CA GLY A 238 15.85 1.19 10.63
C GLY A 238 15.52 2.48 11.39
N GLY A 239 14.67 2.37 12.39
CA GLY A 239 14.30 3.51 13.18
C GLY A 239 13.44 3.13 14.36
N THR A 240 12.55 4.02 14.75
CA THR A 240 11.52 3.71 15.73
C THR A 240 10.46 2.81 15.09
N ALA A 241 9.63 2.16 15.92
CA ALA A 241 8.46 1.43 15.44
C ALA A 241 7.52 2.32 14.59
N ALA A 242 7.49 3.64 14.88
CA ALA A 242 6.75 4.61 14.09
C ALA A 242 7.34 4.80 12.68
N ASN A 243 8.67 4.76 12.53
CA ASN A 243 9.30 4.85 11.21
C ASN A 243 9.04 3.59 10.38
N HIS A 244 9.18 2.40 10.97
CA HIS A 244 8.85 1.16 10.26
C HIS A 244 7.37 1.12 9.86
N ARG A 245 6.49 1.61 10.74
CA ARG A 245 5.07 1.73 10.43
C ARG A 245 4.81 2.72 9.30
N ASN A 246 5.42 3.89 9.32
CA ASN A 246 5.26 4.91 8.28
C ASN A 246 5.67 4.35 6.90
N VAL A 247 6.86 3.74 6.79
CA VAL A 247 7.33 3.15 5.53
C VAL A 247 6.44 1.98 5.09
N ALA A 248 6.04 1.08 5.99
CA ALA A 248 5.11 0.02 5.63
C ALA A 248 3.77 0.58 5.13
N CYS A 249 3.22 1.60 5.77
CA CYS A 249 2.01 2.28 5.30
C CYS A 249 2.19 2.88 3.90
N HIS A 250 3.32 3.55 3.69
CA HIS A 250 3.67 4.21 2.43
C HIS A 250 3.75 3.21 1.28
N GLU A 251 4.59 2.19 1.41
CA GLU A 251 4.82 1.22 0.34
C GLU A 251 3.58 0.39 0.03
N LEU A 252 2.76 0.07 1.04
CA LEU A 252 1.48 -0.58 0.79
C LEU A 252 0.50 0.33 0.04
N GLY A 253 0.55 1.65 0.23
CA GLY A 253 -0.23 2.59 -0.57
C GLY A 253 0.21 2.60 -2.03
N HIS A 254 1.52 2.58 -2.29
CA HIS A 254 2.07 2.38 -3.63
C HIS A 254 1.61 1.07 -4.26
N ALA A 255 1.62 -0.02 -3.50
CA ALA A 255 1.13 -1.31 -3.98
C ALA A 255 -0.38 -1.33 -4.30
N LEU A 256 -1.16 -0.36 -3.81
CA LEU A 256 -2.58 -0.18 -4.13
C LEU A 256 -2.82 0.81 -5.29
N GLY A 257 -1.75 1.38 -5.85
CA GLY A 257 -1.79 2.30 -6.99
C GLY A 257 -1.82 3.78 -6.63
N LEU A 258 -1.53 4.14 -5.38
CA LEU A 258 -1.39 5.53 -4.98
C LEU A 258 0.04 6.02 -5.24
N ASN A 259 0.16 7.28 -5.64
CA ASN A 259 1.45 7.97 -5.73
C ASN A 259 1.68 8.80 -4.46
N HIS A 260 2.81 9.48 -4.39
CA HIS A 260 3.13 10.40 -3.28
C HIS A 260 2.01 11.42 -3.06
N ASN A 261 1.63 11.56 -1.79
CA ASN A 261 0.68 12.57 -1.32
C ASN A 261 1.45 13.87 -1.01
N THR A 262 0.90 15.02 -1.38
CA THR A 262 1.58 16.32 -1.14
C THR A 262 1.42 16.85 0.29
N SER A 263 0.68 16.14 1.14
CA SER A 263 0.46 16.48 2.55
C SER A 263 1.40 15.72 3.47
N THR A 264 2.13 16.44 4.31
CA THR A 264 2.93 15.86 5.41
C THR A 264 2.09 15.10 6.44
N GLY A 265 0.78 15.30 6.44
CA GLY A 265 -0.20 14.59 7.26
C GLY A 265 -0.63 13.23 6.71
N SER A 266 -0.08 12.78 5.58
CA SER A 266 -0.28 11.43 5.04
C SER A 266 0.97 10.56 5.22
N CYS A 267 0.79 9.25 5.43
CA CYS A 267 1.90 8.30 5.39
C CYS A 267 2.50 8.17 3.98
N LEU A 268 1.77 8.56 2.93
CA LEU A 268 2.23 8.61 1.53
C LEU A 268 3.01 9.88 1.19
N TYR A 269 3.33 10.72 2.17
CA TYR A 269 4.23 11.84 1.93
C TYR A 269 5.62 11.33 1.51
N TYR A 270 6.21 11.93 0.45
CA TYR A 270 7.42 11.41 -0.21
C TYR A 270 8.65 11.26 0.69
N MET A 271 8.70 11.97 1.82
CA MET A 271 9.77 11.81 2.80
C MET A 271 9.35 10.87 3.93
N GLN A 272 10.25 9.96 4.30
CA GLN A 272 10.10 9.17 5.50
C GLN A 272 9.87 10.07 6.72
N GLY A 273 8.87 9.73 7.52
CA GLY A 273 8.52 10.44 8.73
C GLY A 273 7.97 9.53 9.82
N THR A 274 7.04 10.06 10.62
CA THR A 274 6.35 9.34 11.69
C THR A 274 4.83 9.37 11.55
N THR A 275 4.32 9.88 10.43
CA THR A 275 2.90 9.85 10.10
C THR A 275 2.48 8.41 9.77
N LEU A 276 1.70 7.78 10.64
CA LEU A 276 1.47 6.33 10.61
C LEU A 276 0.32 5.88 9.71
N TYR A 277 -0.47 6.84 9.22
CA TYR A 277 -1.76 6.62 8.59
C TYR A 277 -1.87 7.41 7.29
N PRO A 278 -2.59 6.89 6.29
CA PRO A 278 -3.05 7.72 5.19
C PRO A 278 -4.02 8.78 5.71
N ASN A 279 -4.14 9.88 4.98
CA ASN A 279 -5.10 10.93 5.30
C ASN A 279 -6.45 10.67 4.59
N SER A 280 -7.42 11.57 4.81
CA SER A 280 -8.74 11.43 4.17
C SER A 280 -8.69 11.48 2.64
N ASP A 281 -7.73 12.21 2.07
CA ASP A 281 -7.63 12.37 0.63
C ASP A 281 -7.17 11.07 -0.04
N ASP A 282 -6.26 10.33 0.61
CA ASP A 282 -5.82 9.00 0.17
C ASP A 282 -6.99 8.01 0.14
N PHE A 283 -7.88 8.05 1.12
CA PHE A 283 -9.08 7.22 1.12
C PHE A 283 -10.11 7.64 0.07
N ASN A 284 -10.24 8.94 -0.17
CA ASN A 284 -11.25 9.49 -1.09
C ASN A 284 -10.88 9.36 -2.58
N ILE A 285 -9.60 9.16 -2.90
CA ILE A 285 -9.18 8.94 -4.30
C ILE A 285 -9.38 7.49 -4.74
N LEU A 286 -9.20 6.50 -3.87
CA LEU A 286 -9.35 5.08 -4.19
C LEU A 286 -10.70 4.69 -4.83
N PRO A 287 -11.88 5.11 -4.31
CA PRO A 287 -13.16 4.81 -4.97
C PRO A 287 -13.24 5.43 -6.39
N ARG A 288 -12.64 6.61 -6.60
CA ARG A 288 -12.59 7.25 -7.92
C ARG A 288 -11.68 6.50 -8.90
N MET A 289 -10.61 5.91 -8.39
CA MET A 289 -9.71 5.07 -9.17
C MET A 289 -10.40 3.77 -9.58
N TYR A 290 -11.15 3.15 -8.67
CA TYR A 290 -11.68 1.81 -8.90
C TYR A 290 -13.15 1.76 -9.35
N GLY A 291 -13.81 2.92 -9.49
CA GLY A 291 -15.11 3.03 -10.15
C GLY A 291 -16.30 2.87 -9.21
N TYR A 292 -16.16 3.34 -7.98
CA TYR A 292 -17.21 3.41 -6.96
C TYR A 292 -17.97 4.75 -7.02
#